data_AF-R6DWY3-F1
#
_entry.id   AF-R6DWY3-F1
#
_cell.length_a   1.000
_cell.length_b   1.000
_cell.length_c   1.000
_cell.angle_alpha   90.00
_cell.angle_beta   90.00
_cell.angle_gamma   90.00
#
_symmetry.space_group_name_H-M   'P 1'
#
loop_
_entity.id
_entity.type
_entity.pdbx_description
1 polymer ?
#
loop_
_entity_poly.entity_id
_entity_poly.type
_entity_poly.pdbx_seq_one_letter_code
_entity_poly.pdbx_strand_id
1 'polypeptide(L)'
;MKKEFAFIKNLILAVASALTLIAVSFAWFSNSSENFVPSIKGEVVSPTYASVAYYEADNKGNYSRLTGNIELKNWSSGSFKKYKMILTTATDEKLKLSMSINELPSNMNSDLKKSVQVKYNVYKATKTMKNGVMTFNDGALLFSSDYMSLADLSNGKIFDGRSLADSQTEKNDVYIIYYEIGLSADSPSSIEGLSSSLGTLQISVQPVS
;
A
#
# COMPACT_ATOMS: atom_id res chain seq x y z
N MET A 1 29.12 37.01 -46.50
CA MET A 1 29.07 37.74 -45.22
C MET A 1 27.64 38.05 -44.70
N LYS A 2 26.85 39.00 -45.23
CA LYS A 2 25.51 39.32 -44.65
C LYS A 2 24.48 38.16 -44.68
N LYS A 3 24.46 37.37 -45.77
CA LYS A 3 23.53 36.22 -45.92
C LYS A 3 23.90 35.02 -45.04
N GLU A 4 25.19 34.75 -44.87
CA GLU A 4 25.69 33.69 -43.98
C GLU A 4 25.44 34.02 -42.50
N PHE A 5 25.58 35.30 -42.12
CA PHE A 5 25.28 35.75 -40.76
C PHE A 5 23.78 35.66 -40.45
N ALA A 6 22.92 35.99 -41.42
CA ALA A 6 21.47 35.82 -41.27
C ALA A 6 21.05 34.34 -41.17
N PHE A 7 21.71 33.46 -41.93
CA PHE A 7 21.48 32.01 -41.84
C PHE A 7 21.88 31.46 -40.47
N ILE A 8 23.08 31.80 -39.98
CA ILE A 8 23.56 31.38 -38.65
C ILE A 8 22.64 31.93 -37.56
N LYS A 9 22.20 33.19 -37.65
CA LYS A 9 21.26 33.79 -36.69
C LYS A 9 19.91 33.07 -36.67
N ASN A 10 19.37 32.71 -37.83
CA ASN A 10 18.11 31.98 -37.92
C ASN A 10 18.23 30.54 -37.43
N LEU A 11 19.39 29.90 -37.65
CA LEU A 11 19.67 28.56 -37.14
C LEU A 11 19.77 28.56 -35.60
N ILE A 12 20.50 29.53 -35.02
CA ILE A 12 20.57 29.69 -33.56
C ILE A 12 19.18 29.96 -32.98
N LEU A 13 18.38 30.80 -33.63
CA LEU A 13 17.02 31.09 -33.16
C LEU A 13 16.11 29.85 -33.22
N ALA A 14 16.22 29.03 -34.27
CA ALA A 14 15.47 27.79 -34.40
C ALA A 14 15.90 26.75 -33.34
N VAL A 15 17.20 26.60 -33.12
CA VAL A 15 17.76 25.70 -32.10
C VAL A 15 17.36 26.16 -30.69
N ALA A 16 17.44 27.45 -30.40
CA ALA A 16 17.00 28.00 -29.12
C ALA A 16 15.49 27.78 -28.92
N SER A 17 14.67 28.00 -29.95
CA SER A 17 13.22 27.77 -29.88
C SER A 17 12.90 26.29 -29.63
N ALA A 18 13.59 25.37 -30.29
CA ALA A 18 13.44 23.94 -30.09
C ALA A 18 13.88 23.50 -28.67
N LEU A 19 15.01 24.00 -28.19
CA LEU A 19 15.48 23.75 -26.82
C LEU A 19 14.52 24.31 -25.76
N THR A 20 13.94 25.48 -26.03
CA THR A 20 12.94 26.08 -25.13
C THR A 20 11.65 25.26 -25.11
N LEU A 21 11.19 24.77 -26.27
CA LEU A 21 10.03 23.88 -26.37
C LEU A 21 10.28 22.55 -25.63
N ILE A 22 11.48 21.98 -25.77
CA ILE A 22 11.89 20.77 -25.05
C ILE A 22 11.93 21.04 -23.54
N ALA A 23 12.53 22.13 -23.09
CA ALA A 23 12.60 22.49 -21.66
C ALA A 23 11.20 22.75 -21.06
N VAL A 24 10.33 23.46 -21.78
CA VAL A 24 8.93 23.67 -21.37
C VAL A 24 8.18 22.34 -21.34
N SER A 25 8.41 21.45 -22.30
CA SER A 25 7.80 20.11 -22.30
C SER A 25 8.29 19.26 -21.14
N PHE A 26 9.58 19.29 -20.80
CA PHE A 26 10.14 18.60 -19.63
C PHE A 26 9.65 19.20 -18.32
N ALA A 27 9.53 20.52 -18.21
CA ALA A 27 8.94 21.16 -17.03
C ALA A 27 7.45 20.85 -16.89
N TRP A 28 6.70 20.76 -18.00
CA TRP A 28 5.30 20.33 -17.98
C TRP A 28 5.16 18.84 -17.66
N PHE A 29 6.07 17.99 -18.15
CA PHE A 29 6.14 16.58 -17.78
C PHE A 29 6.56 16.40 -16.32
N SER A 30 7.53 17.17 -15.80
CA SER A 30 7.97 17.06 -14.40
C SER A 30 6.90 17.58 -13.45
N ASN A 31 6.23 18.69 -13.79
CA ASN A 31 5.18 19.29 -12.97
C ASN A 31 3.84 18.52 -13.09
N SER A 32 3.59 17.83 -14.20
CA SER A 32 2.48 16.85 -14.28
C SER A 32 2.84 15.50 -13.67
N SER A 33 4.13 15.15 -13.56
CA SER A 33 4.58 13.91 -12.90
C SER A 33 4.44 13.92 -11.37
N GLU A 34 4.36 15.09 -10.74
CA GLU A 34 3.99 15.17 -9.31
C GLU A 34 2.51 14.84 -9.04
N ASN A 35 1.68 14.78 -10.09
CA ASN A 35 0.29 14.29 -10.01
C ASN A 35 0.04 13.07 -10.92
N PHE A 36 1.09 12.51 -11.53
CA PHE A 36 1.00 11.29 -12.31
C PHE A 36 1.34 10.16 -11.36
N VAL A 37 0.32 9.56 -10.73
CA VAL A 37 0.45 8.15 -10.32
C VAL A 37 0.66 7.40 -11.63
N PRO A 38 1.88 6.93 -11.97
CA PRO A 38 2.07 6.19 -13.19
C PRO A 38 1.15 4.99 -13.11
N SER A 39 0.48 4.71 -14.22
CA SER A 39 -0.21 3.44 -14.44
C SER A 39 0.63 2.32 -13.84
N ILE A 40 -0.02 1.50 -13.03
CA ILE A 40 0.61 0.40 -12.30
C ILE A 40 1.15 -0.60 -13.33
N LYS A 41 2.37 -0.38 -13.82
CA LYS A 41 3.23 -1.41 -14.38
C LYS A 41 4.06 -1.94 -13.22
N GLY A 42 3.77 -3.17 -12.82
CA GLY A 42 4.27 -3.76 -11.58
C GLY A 42 3.16 -4.15 -10.60
N GLU A 43 1.94 -4.32 -11.10
CA GLU A 43 0.88 -5.01 -10.36
C GLU A 43 1.42 -6.40 -10.04
N VAL A 44 1.61 -6.73 -8.75
CA VAL A 44 1.70 -8.13 -8.33
C VAL A 44 0.29 -8.65 -8.47
N VAL A 45 -0.05 -8.99 -9.71
CA VAL A 45 -1.32 -9.60 -10.06
C VAL A 45 -1.27 -11.02 -9.49
N SER A 46 -2.15 -11.33 -8.54
CA SER A 46 -2.69 -12.70 -8.50
C SER A 46 -3.90 -12.65 -9.44
N PRO A 47 -3.74 -12.89 -10.76
CA PRO A 47 -4.71 -12.47 -11.78
C PRO A 47 -6.08 -13.10 -11.66
N THR A 48 -6.19 -14.14 -10.84
CA THR A 48 -7.39 -14.96 -10.82
C THR A 48 -8.54 -14.30 -10.08
N TYR A 49 -8.28 -13.61 -8.96
CA TYR A 49 -9.35 -13.17 -8.05
C TYR A 49 -9.31 -11.70 -7.64
N ALA A 50 -8.13 -11.11 -7.43
CA ALA A 50 -8.00 -9.70 -7.05
C ALA A 50 -6.59 -9.16 -7.27
N SER A 51 -6.48 -7.84 -7.45
CA SER A 51 -5.22 -7.11 -7.35
C SER A 51 -5.13 -6.36 -6.03
N VAL A 52 -3.94 -6.29 -5.44
CA VAL A 52 -3.69 -5.62 -4.16
C VAL A 52 -2.53 -4.63 -4.31
N ALA A 53 -2.78 -3.40 -3.92
CA ALA A 53 -1.75 -2.36 -3.80
C ALA A 53 -1.48 -2.04 -2.33
N TYR A 54 -0.21 -1.94 -1.97
CA TYR A 54 0.28 -1.78 -0.60
C TYR A 54 0.82 -0.36 -0.38
N TYR A 55 0.59 0.20 0.80
CA TYR A 55 1.00 1.56 1.16
C TYR A 55 1.42 1.65 2.63
N GLU A 56 2.43 2.47 2.93
CA GLU A 56 2.87 2.83 4.29
C GLU A 56 2.58 4.33 4.53
N ALA A 57 2.10 4.65 5.73
CA ALA A 57 1.90 6.03 6.14
C ALA A 57 3.20 6.64 6.72
N ASP A 58 3.49 7.88 6.35
CA ASP A 58 4.48 8.69 7.06
C ASP A 58 3.91 9.23 8.39
N ASN A 59 4.75 9.93 9.16
CA ASN A 59 4.36 10.54 10.44
C ASN A 59 3.29 11.64 10.31
N LYS A 60 3.00 12.11 9.09
CA LYS A 60 1.96 13.11 8.79
C LYS A 60 0.67 12.46 8.29
N GLY A 61 0.64 11.13 8.14
CA GLY A 61 -0.49 10.37 7.63
C GLY A 61 -0.57 10.29 6.11
N ASN A 62 0.47 10.70 5.38
CA ASN A 62 0.51 10.55 3.92
C ASN A 62 0.94 9.14 3.55
N TYR A 63 0.24 8.53 2.61
CA TYR A 63 0.50 7.15 2.18
C TYR A 63 1.41 7.11 0.95
N SER A 64 2.54 6.43 1.09
CA SER A 64 3.46 6.13 -0.02
C SER A 64 3.29 4.68 -0.47
N ARG A 65 3.30 4.46 -1.78
CA ARG A 65 3.13 3.12 -2.35
C ARG A 65 4.37 2.26 -2.08
N LEU A 66 4.14 1.03 -1.64
CA LEU A 66 5.17 0.01 -1.49
C LEU A 66 5.22 -0.88 -2.74
N THR A 67 6.42 -1.23 -3.16
CA THR A 67 6.66 -2.17 -4.26
C THR A 67 6.88 -3.57 -3.69
N GLY A 68 5.79 -4.25 -3.32
CA GLY A 68 5.82 -5.64 -2.84
C GLY A 68 5.19 -5.81 -1.45
N ASN A 69 5.54 -6.93 -0.81
CA ASN A 69 5.05 -7.27 0.52
C ASN A 69 5.59 -6.31 1.58
N ILE A 70 4.96 -6.32 2.75
CA ILE A 70 5.30 -5.41 3.84
C ILE A 70 6.23 -6.13 4.81
N GLU A 71 7.51 -5.80 4.71
CA GLU A 71 8.54 -6.27 5.64
C GLU A 71 8.37 -5.62 7.00
N LEU A 72 8.34 -6.43 8.05
CA LEU A 72 8.19 -5.96 9.42
C LEU A 72 9.56 -5.94 10.11
N LYS A 73 10.15 -4.75 10.28
CA LYS A 73 11.48 -4.57 10.87
C LYS A 73 11.52 -3.38 11.83
N ASN A 74 12.35 -3.52 12.87
CA ASN A 74 12.85 -2.46 13.77
C ASN A 74 11.76 -1.52 14.33
N TRP A 75 11.22 -1.86 15.49
CA TRP A 75 10.25 -1.00 16.19
C TRP A 75 10.81 -0.49 17.52
N SER A 76 10.38 0.69 17.92
CA SER A 76 10.59 1.23 19.27
C SER A 76 9.33 1.01 20.12
N SER A 77 9.50 0.81 21.42
CA SER A 77 8.36 0.63 22.33
C SER A 77 7.36 1.79 22.22
N GLY A 78 6.06 1.47 22.21
CA GLY A 78 4.98 2.45 22.02
C GLY A 78 4.84 3.03 20.61
N SER A 79 5.64 2.57 19.64
CA SER A 79 5.50 2.99 18.23
C SER A 79 4.61 2.04 17.45
N PHE A 80 3.67 2.61 16.70
CA PHE A 80 2.83 1.91 15.74
C PHE A 80 3.03 2.50 14.36
N LYS A 81 3.28 1.61 13.40
CA LYS A 81 3.28 1.97 11.98
C LYS A 81 1.90 1.73 11.41
N LYS A 82 1.46 2.64 10.54
CA LYS A 82 0.17 2.56 9.87
C LYS A 82 0.37 2.23 8.40
N TYR A 83 -0.53 1.41 7.90
CA TYR A 83 -0.48 0.91 6.55
C TYR A 83 -1.88 0.87 5.94
N LYS A 84 -1.92 0.82 4.62
CA LYS A 84 -3.14 0.72 3.83
C LYS A 84 -2.93 -0.28 2.71
N MET A 85 -3.90 -1.18 2.53
CA MET A 85 -4.02 -2.01 1.34
C MET A 85 -5.26 -1.59 0.55
N ILE A 86 -5.13 -1.50 -0.77
CA ILE A 86 -6.26 -1.31 -1.67
C ILE A 86 -6.40 -2.58 -2.49
N LEU A 87 -7.46 -3.34 -2.24
CA LEU A 87 -7.80 -4.56 -2.94
C LEU A 87 -8.88 -4.26 -3.97
N THR A 88 -8.65 -4.60 -5.24
CA THR A 88 -9.64 -4.53 -6.31
C THR A 88 -9.96 -5.94 -6.77
N THR A 89 -11.23 -6.34 -6.69
CA THR A 89 -11.66 -7.66 -7.17
C THR A 89 -11.54 -7.75 -8.68
N ALA A 90 -11.13 -8.92 -9.18
CA ALA A 90 -10.97 -9.22 -10.60
C ALA A 90 -12.02 -10.20 -11.13
N THR A 91 -12.93 -10.66 -10.26
CA THR A 91 -13.95 -11.68 -10.55
C THR A 91 -15.30 -11.32 -9.93
N ASP A 92 -16.37 -11.91 -10.47
CA ASP A 92 -17.72 -11.87 -9.90
C ASP A 92 -17.95 -12.96 -8.84
N GLU A 93 -17.04 -13.95 -8.74
CA GLU A 93 -17.07 -14.96 -7.68
C GLU A 93 -16.96 -14.28 -6.30
N LYS A 94 -17.77 -14.72 -5.34
CA LYS A 94 -17.74 -14.18 -3.98
C LYS A 94 -16.43 -14.57 -3.30
N LEU A 95 -15.74 -13.60 -2.74
CA LEU A 95 -14.41 -13.80 -2.15
C LEU A 95 -14.45 -13.78 -0.62
N LYS A 96 -13.44 -14.41 -0.02
CA LYS A 96 -13.06 -14.30 1.39
C LYS A 96 -11.59 -13.89 1.49
N LEU A 97 -11.27 -13.19 2.57
CA LEU A 97 -9.94 -12.68 2.87
C LEU A 97 -9.35 -13.38 4.10
N SER A 98 -8.04 -13.62 4.04
CA SER A 98 -7.24 -13.98 5.21
C SER A 98 -6.02 -13.05 5.28
N MET A 99 -5.62 -12.65 6.48
CA MET A 99 -4.40 -11.88 6.70
C MET A 99 -3.51 -12.61 7.72
N SER A 100 -2.23 -12.73 7.41
CA SER A 100 -1.25 -13.38 8.28
C SER A 100 0.11 -12.69 8.24
N ILE A 101 0.88 -12.89 9.30
CA ILE A 101 2.31 -12.62 9.33
C ILE A 101 3.03 -13.94 9.08
N ASN A 102 3.68 -14.04 7.92
CA ASN A 102 4.45 -15.19 7.54
C ASN A 102 5.89 -15.05 8.02
N GLU A 103 6.58 -16.19 8.15
CA GLU A 103 8.01 -16.23 8.52
C GLU A 103 8.30 -15.67 9.92
N LEU A 104 7.32 -15.74 10.84
CA LEU A 104 7.57 -15.47 12.25
C LEU A 104 8.65 -16.42 12.79
N PRO A 105 9.71 -15.91 13.45
CA PRO A 105 10.72 -16.77 14.07
C PRO A 105 10.09 -17.76 15.05
N SER A 106 10.38 -19.05 14.88
CA SER A 106 9.85 -20.13 15.71
C SER A 106 10.25 -19.99 17.18
N ASN A 107 11.46 -19.48 17.42
CA ASN A 107 12.04 -19.18 18.73
C ASN A 107 11.86 -17.72 19.15
N MET A 108 10.88 -16.98 18.59
CA MET A 108 10.62 -15.60 18.99
C MET A 108 10.36 -15.51 20.50
N ASN A 109 11.05 -14.56 21.14
CA ASN A 109 10.97 -14.28 22.57
C ASN A 109 9.50 -14.05 23.01
N SER A 110 9.12 -14.59 24.17
CA SER A 110 7.74 -14.54 24.66
C SER A 110 7.27 -13.12 24.96
N ASP A 111 8.16 -12.26 25.46
CA ASP A 111 7.82 -10.88 25.78
C ASP A 111 7.63 -10.08 24.49
N LEU A 112 8.44 -10.36 23.47
CA LEU A 112 8.24 -9.80 22.13
C LEU A 112 6.88 -10.22 21.54
N LYS A 113 6.50 -11.50 21.65
CA LYS A 113 5.18 -11.99 21.18
C LYS A 113 4.01 -11.28 21.86
N LYS A 114 4.10 -11.02 23.16
CA LYS A 114 3.06 -10.30 23.93
C LYS A 114 3.05 -8.80 23.63
N SER A 115 4.22 -8.24 23.33
CA SER A 115 4.40 -6.80 23.12
C SER A 115 3.98 -6.35 21.73
N VAL A 116 4.23 -7.17 20.70
CA VAL A 116 3.79 -6.83 19.34
C VAL A 116 2.29 -6.96 19.23
N GLN A 117 1.66 -5.86 18.79
CA GLN A 117 0.22 -5.78 18.61
C GLN A 117 -0.14 -5.37 17.19
N VAL A 118 -1.26 -5.90 16.71
CA VAL A 118 -1.84 -5.55 15.42
C VAL A 118 -3.32 -5.25 15.54
N LYS A 119 -3.78 -4.24 14.81
CA LYS A 119 -5.18 -3.86 14.68
C LYS A 119 -5.50 -3.64 13.21
N TYR A 120 -6.70 -3.97 12.78
CA TYR A 120 -7.13 -3.72 11.40
C TYR A 120 -8.59 -3.24 11.31
N ASN A 121 -8.90 -2.58 10.20
CA ASN A 121 -10.24 -2.22 9.76
C ASN A 121 -10.37 -2.50 8.26
N VAL A 122 -11.48 -3.09 7.83
CA VAL A 122 -11.78 -3.38 6.42
C VAL A 122 -13.05 -2.67 6.00
N TYR A 123 -12.95 -1.87 4.94
CA TYR A 123 -14.05 -1.09 4.38
C TYR A 123 -14.36 -1.56 2.95
N LYS A 124 -15.64 -1.58 2.58
CA LYS A 124 -16.03 -1.47 1.16
C LYS A 124 -15.82 -0.03 0.74
N ALA A 125 -15.00 0.21 -0.27
CA ALA A 125 -14.69 1.54 -0.74
C ALA A 125 -15.58 1.96 -1.91
N THR A 126 -15.74 3.27 -2.06
CA THR A 126 -16.35 3.87 -3.25
C THR A 126 -15.27 4.42 -4.16
N LYS A 127 -15.41 4.17 -5.46
CA LYS A 127 -14.53 4.74 -6.47
C LYS A 127 -15.11 6.05 -6.96
N THR A 128 -14.30 7.11 -6.95
CA THR A 128 -14.66 8.37 -7.60
C THR A 128 -13.61 8.73 -8.64
N MET A 129 -14.08 9.17 -9.80
CA MET A 129 -13.23 9.65 -10.88
C MET A 129 -13.34 11.17 -10.93
N LYS A 130 -12.24 11.89 -10.69
CA LYS A 130 -12.21 13.35 -10.79
C LYS A 130 -11.00 13.80 -11.58
N ASN A 131 -11.22 14.54 -12.67
CA ASN A 131 -10.16 15.06 -13.54
C ASN A 131 -9.15 14.00 -14.01
N GLY A 132 -9.61 12.78 -14.31
CA GLY A 132 -8.72 11.70 -14.76
C GLY A 132 -7.92 11.02 -13.63
N VAL A 133 -8.12 11.41 -12.37
CA VAL A 133 -7.57 10.74 -11.19
C VAL A 133 -8.64 9.89 -10.50
N MET A 134 -8.34 8.61 -10.29
CA MET A 134 -9.20 7.70 -9.53
C MET A 134 -8.87 7.81 -8.04
N THR A 135 -9.88 8.10 -7.23
CA THR A 135 -9.79 8.19 -5.78
C THR A 135 -10.65 7.10 -5.15
N PHE A 136 -10.16 6.51 -4.05
CA PHE A 136 -10.89 5.51 -3.28
C PHE A 136 -11.23 6.11 -1.92
N ASN A 137 -12.53 6.24 -1.65
CA ASN A 137 -13.02 6.76 -0.38
C ASN A 137 -13.57 5.62 0.46
N ASP A 138 -13.34 5.68 1.76
CA ASP A 138 -13.86 4.71 2.71
C ASP A 138 -15.41 4.75 2.68
N GLY A 139 -16.03 3.59 2.51
CA GLY A 139 -17.48 3.43 2.56
C GLY A 139 -17.90 2.68 3.82
N ALA A 140 -18.67 1.60 3.66
CA ALA A 140 -19.14 0.80 4.78
C ALA A 140 -17.99 0.03 5.45
N LEU A 141 -17.86 0.15 6.77
CA LEU A 141 -17.00 -0.72 7.58
C LEU A 141 -17.61 -2.12 7.59
N LEU A 142 -16.85 -3.12 7.15
CA LEU A 142 -17.28 -4.51 7.06
C LEU A 142 -16.90 -5.29 8.33
N PHE A 143 -15.65 -5.16 8.74
CA PHE A 143 -15.15 -5.78 9.97
C PHE A 143 -13.89 -5.06 10.47
N SER A 144 -13.71 -5.09 11.79
CA SER A 144 -12.60 -4.47 12.50
C SER A 144 -12.10 -5.40 13.61
N SER A 145 -10.94 -5.08 14.17
CA SER A 145 -10.45 -5.68 15.40
C SER A 145 -10.08 -4.62 16.43
N ASP A 146 -10.02 -5.03 17.69
CA ASP A 146 -9.18 -4.37 18.68
C ASP A 146 -7.70 -4.73 18.44
N TYR A 147 -6.79 -4.16 19.24
CA TYR A 147 -5.39 -4.58 19.21
C TYR A 147 -5.27 -6.02 19.73
N MET A 148 -4.64 -6.88 18.93
CA MET A 148 -4.37 -8.28 19.25
C MET A 148 -2.87 -8.48 19.36
N SER A 149 -2.40 -9.18 20.41
CA SER A 149 -0.98 -9.50 20.54
C SER A 149 -0.60 -10.67 19.63
N LEU A 150 0.65 -10.76 19.18
CA LEU A 150 1.11 -11.95 18.43
C LEU A 150 0.98 -13.23 19.23
N ALA A 151 1.05 -13.15 20.56
CA ALA A 151 0.86 -14.29 21.45
C ALA A 151 -0.56 -14.88 21.34
N ASP A 152 -1.56 -14.06 20.98
CA ASP A 152 -2.95 -14.47 20.81
C ASP A 152 -3.26 -14.98 19.39
N LEU A 153 -2.34 -14.75 18.44
CA LEU A 153 -2.54 -15.15 17.05
C LEU A 153 -2.12 -16.62 16.85
N SER A 154 -3.05 -17.44 16.38
CA SER A 154 -2.74 -18.81 15.96
C SER A 154 -1.85 -18.81 14.71
N ASN A 155 -0.56 -19.12 14.88
CA ASN A 155 0.43 -19.15 13.80
C ASN A 155 0.50 -17.85 12.98
N GLY A 156 0.39 -16.70 13.64
CA GLY A 156 0.48 -15.39 12.98
C GLY A 156 -0.75 -15.03 12.13
N LYS A 157 -1.83 -15.81 12.17
CA LYS A 157 -3.10 -15.48 11.52
C LYS A 157 -3.79 -14.34 12.27
N ILE A 158 -3.96 -13.20 11.60
CA ILE A 158 -4.65 -12.02 12.13
C ILE A 158 -6.16 -12.20 11.97
N PHE A 159 -6.58 -12.65 10.79
CA PHE A 159 -7.92 -13.18 10.54
C PHE A 159 -7.87 -14.20 9.42
N ASP A 160 -8.81 -15.14 9.42
CA ASP A 160 -8.86 -16.22 8.45
C ASP A 160 -10.27 -16.36 7.86
N GLY A 161 -10.39 -16.30 6.54
CA GLY A 161 -11.62 -16.59 5.81
C GLY A 161 -12.76 -15.60 6.04
N ARG A 162 -12.48 -14.33 6.33
CA ARG A 162 -13.52 -13.29 6.45
C ARG A 162 -14.18 -13.07 5.10
N SER A 163 -15.45 -13.42 4.99
CA SER A 163 -16.22 -13.32 3.75
C SER A 163 -16.46 -11.85 3.35
N LEU A 164 -16.32 -11.56 2.06
CA LEU A 164 -16.76 -10.32 1.42
C LEU A 164 -18.07 -10.49 0.66
N ALA A 165 -18.65 -11.70 0.64
CA ALA A 165 -19.73 -12.09 -0.26
C ALA A 165 -20.94 -11.14 -0.25
N ASP A 166 -21.36 -10.72 0.95
CA ASP A 166 -22.51 -9.85 1.16
C ASP A 166 -22.26 -8.42 0.66
N SER A 167 -20.99 -8.01 0.67
CA SER A 167 -20.57 -6.68 0.24
C SER A 167 -20.13 -6.64 -1.22
N GLN A 168 -19.69 -7.76 -1.80
CA GLN A 168 -19.23 -7.84 -3.17
C GLN A 168 -20.42 -7.88 -4.11
N THR A 169 -20.62 -6.83 -4.90
CA THR A 169 -21.71 -6.74 -5.87
C THR A 169 -21.28 -7.28 -7.23
N GLU A 170 -20.07 -6.97 -7.66
CA GLU A 170 -19.53 -7.32 -8.97
C GLU A 170 -17.98 -7.29 -8.96
N LYS A 171 -17.39 -7.76 -10.04
CA LYS A 171 -15.97 -7.52 -10.33
C LYS A 171 -15.64 -6.04 -10.28
N ASN A 172 -14.40 -5.71 -9.94
CA ASN A 172 -13.90 -4.35 -9.71
C ASN A 172 -14.43 -3.66 -8.45
N ASP A 173 -15.19 -4.33 -7.57
CA ASP A 173 -15.39 -3.80 -6.22
C ASP A 173 -14.05 -3.60 -5.51
N VAL A 174 -13.97 -2.55 -4.70
CA VAL A 174 -12.76 -2.20 -3.95
C VAL A 174 -12.97 -2.28 -2.46
N TYR A 175 -11.95 -2.83 -1.81
CA TYR A 175 -11.86 -2.94 -0.37
C TYR A 175 -10.59 -2.24 0.09
N ILE A 176 -10.73 -1.43 1.12
CA ILE A 176 -9.59 -0.78 1.77
C ILE A 176 -9.37 -1.45 3.12
N ILE A 177 -8.15 -1.91 3.34
CA ILE A 177 -7.73 -2.48 4.62
C ILE A 177 -6.74 -1.51 5.24
N TYR A 178 -7.15 -0.86 6.32
CA TYR A 178 -6.23 -0.11 7.18
C TYR A 178 -5.77 -1.03 8.30
N TYR A 179 -4.48 -0.97 8.62
CA TYR A 179 -3.99 -1.69 9.77
C TYR A 179 -2.83 -0.96 10.41
N GLU A 180 -2.69 -1.20 11.71
CA GLU A 180 -1.66 -0.65 12.56
C GLU A 180 -0.94 -1.81 13.22
N ILE A 181 0.40 -1.78 13.19
CA ILE A 181 1.23 -2.80 13.82
C ILE A 181 2.41 -2.14 14.52
N GLY A 182 2.73 -2.62 15.71
CA GLY A 182 3.72 -1.96 16.55
C GLY A 182 3.92 -2.65 17.88
N LEU A 183 4.59 -1.95 18.80
CA LEU A 183 4.81 -2.42 20.17
C LEU A 183 3.85 -1.72 21.11
N SER A 184 3.20 -2.49 21.98
CA SER A 184 2.35 -2.00 23.06
C SER A 184 3.06 -0.93 23.90
N ALA A 185 2.33 0.05 24.41
CA ALA A 185 2.87 1.04 25.33
C ALA A 185 3.38 0.38 26.64
N ASP A 186 2.77 -0.75 27.04
CA ASP A 186 3.13 -1.51 28.23
C ASP A 186 4.30 -2.48 28.02
N SER A 187 4.95 -2.41 26.85
CA SER A 187 6.06 -3.32 26.53
C SER A 187 7.27 -3.02 27.43
N PRO A 188 8.05 -4.05 27.83
CA PRO A 188 9.26 -3.85 28.63
C PRO A 188 10.23 -2.84 27.99
N SER A 189 10.98 -2.11 28.83
CA SER A 189 11.96 -1.12 28.36
C SER A 189 13.09 -1.72 27.53
N SER A 190 13.35 -3.02 27.67
CA SER A 190 14.28 -3.79 26.87
C SER A 190 13.67 -5.13 26.50
N ILE A 191 13.65 -5.47 25.21
CA ILE A 191 13.10 -6.73 24.70
C ILE A 191 14.14 -7.36 23.80
N GLU A 192 14.49 -8.61 24.09
CA GLU A 192 15.40 -9.39 23.25
C GLU A 192 14.72 -9.71 21.90
N GLY A 193 15.48 -9.62 20.81
CA GLY A 193 14.99 -9.94 19.47
C GLY A 193 14.26 -8.81 18.74
N LEU A 194 14.19 -7.61 19.32
CA LEU A 194 13.58 -6.41 18.70
C LEU A 194 14.20 -6.02 17.35
N SER A 195 15.50 -6.30 17.19
CA SER A 195 16.27 -6.08 15.97
C SER A 195 16.09 -7.17 14.91
N SER A 196 15.39 -8.25 15.25
CA SER A 196 15.11 -9.34 14.31
C SER A 196 13.92 -8.98 13.41
N SER A 197 13.91 -9.54 12.20
CA SER A 197 12.73 -9.46 11.33
C SER A 197 11.54 -10.15 12.02
N LEU A 198 10.37 -9.49 12.00
CA LEU A 198 9.11 -10.08 12.45
C LEU A 198 8.38 -10.81 11.31
N GLY A 199 9.04 -10.93 10.16
CA GLY A 199 8.53 -11.60 8.98
C GLY A 199 7.84 -10.63 8.03
N THR A 200 6.87 -11.17 7.31
CA THR A 200 6.21 -10.48 6.19
C THR A 200 4.70 -10.54 6.36
N LEU A 201 4.04 -9.39 6.34
CA LEU A 201 2.58 -9.35 6.34
C LEU A 201 2.05 -9.68 4.94
N GLN A 202 1.11 -10.62 4.86
CA GLN A 202 0.49 -11.06 3.61
C GLN A 202 -1.04 -11.08 3.72
N ILE A 203 -1.69 -10.78 2.60
CA ILE A 203 -3.14 -10.97 2.41
C ILE A 203 -3.34 -12.11 1.40
N SER A 204 -4.27 -13.01 1.72
CA SER A 204 -4.74 -14.06 0.82
C SER A 204 -6.19 -13.79 0.44
N VAL A 205 -6.52 -14.07 -0.82
CA VAL A 205 -7.83 -13.88 -1.40
C VAL A 205 -8.26 -15.19 -2.04
N GLN A 206 -9.43 -15.70 -1.67
CA GLN A 206 -9.94 -16.99 -2.12
C GLN A 206 -11.44 -16.93 -2.38
N PRO A 207 -12.02 -17.78 -3.24
CA PRO A 207 -13.46 -17.92 -3.36
C PRO A 207 -14.12 -18.46 -2.07
N VAL A 208 -15.39 -18.07 -1.86
CA VAL A 208 -16.31 -18.68 -0.91
C VAL A 208 -16.90 -19.92 -1.59
N SER A 209 -16.23 -21.06 -1.42
CA SER A 209 -16.71 -22.38 -1.86
C SER A 209 -17.98 -22.80 -1.13
#